data_AF-A0A7C7YE97-F1
#
_entry.id   AF-A0A7C7YE97-F1
#
_cell.length_a   1.000
_cell.length_b   1.000
_cell.length_c   1.000
_cell.angle_alpha   90.00
_cell.angle_beta   90.00
_cell.angle_gamma   90.00
#
_symmetry.space_group_name_H-M   'P 1'
#
loop_
_entity.id
_entity.type
_entity.pdbx_description
1 polymer ?
#
loop_
_entity_poly.entity_id
_entity_poly.type
_entity_poly.pdbx_seq_one_letter_code
_entity_poly.pdbx_strand_id
1 'polypeptide(L)'
;MKYMKPYLIFNVAVWLPWGLICIFDLATIQNIIGVTSVNASGSTDVRVMYGGVQTAMGLMAARALYDQRHFETFLHALAIMGCTMALSRTIGLILDGSSTFYTWAVLLYEASAGISAIVWLKFISRRSVTQ
;
A
#
# COMPACT_ATOMS: atom_id res chain seq x y z
N MET A 1 -7.17 7.77 20.76
CA MET A 1 -6.34 7.05 19.77
C MET A 1 -6.11 5.56 20.11
N LYS A 2 -7.05 4.88 20.81
CA LYS A 2 -6.87 3.50 21.31
C LYS A 2 -6.47 2.49 20.22
N TYR A 3 -6.91 2.72 18.98
CA TYR A 3 -6.69 1.82 17.84
C TYR A 3 -5.57 2.26 16.88
N MET A 4 -4.90 3.38 17.15
CA MET A 4 -3.87 3.91 16.25
C MET A 4 -2.63 3.01 16.18
N LYS A 5 -2.12 2.55 17.33
CA LYS A 5 -0.96 1.65 17.37
C LYS A 5 -1.25 0.31 16.67
N PRO A 6 -2.36 -0.40 16.95
CA PRO A 6 -2.72 -1.60 16.19
C PRO A 6 -2.82 -1.36 14.68
N TYR A 7 -3.42 -0.24 14.26
CA TYR A 7 -3.53 0.10 12.84
C TYR A 7 -2.17 0.31 12.17
N LEU A 8 -1.24 1.00 12.84
CA LEU A 8 0.11 1.21 12.37
C LEU A 8 0.92 -0.09 12.34
N ILE A 9 0.83 -0.92 13.38
CA ILE A 9 1.49 -2.24 13.44
C ILE A 9 1.02 -3.12 12.28
N PHE A 10 -0.29 -3.15 12.02
CA PHE A 10 -0.84 -3.88 10.88
C PHE A 10 -0.23 -3.40 9.56
N ASN A 11 -0.19 -2.09 9.32
CA ASN A 11 0.38 -1.55 8.10
C ASN A 11 1.88 -1.84 7.97
N VAL A 12 2.66 -1.75 9.05
CA VAL A 12 4.07 -2.17 9.05
C VAL A 12 4.19 -3.64 8.66
N ALA A 13 3.40 -4.51 9.29
CA ALA A 13 3.46 -5.95 9.08
C ALA A 13 3.06 -6.39 7.65
N VAL A 14 2.20 -5.63 6.97
CA VAL A 14 1.79 -5.93 5.60
C VAL A 14 2.73 -5.29 4.58
N TRP A 15 2.93 -3.98 4.64
CA TRP A 15 3.65 -3.25 3.60
C TRP A 15 5.16 -3.51 3.61
N LEU A 16 5.78 -3.55 4.79
CA LEU A 16 7.23 -3.62 4.89
C LEU A 16 7.79 -4.99 4.45
N PRO A 17 7.30 -6.14 4.97
CA PRO A 17 7.79 -7.43 4.52
C PRO A 17 7.50 -7.68 3.03
N TRP A 18 6.31 -7.31 2.55
CA TRP A 18 5.95 -7.50 1.15
C TRP A 18 6.85 -6.67 0.22
N GLY A 19 7.12 -5.41 0.57
CA GLY A 19 8.04 -4.56 -0.17
C GLY A 19 9.46 -5.15 -0.21
N LEU A 20 9.97 -5.64 0.93
CA LEU A 20 11.30 -6.27 0.99
C LEU A 20 11.36 -7.56 0.15
N ILE A 21 10.31 -8.40 0.18
CA ILE A 21 10.21 -9.57 -0.70
C ILE A 21 10.30 -9.14 -2.16
N CYS A 22 9.53 -8.13 -2.59
CA CYS A 22 9.60 -7.64 -3.96
C CYS A 22 10.95 -7.00 -4.34
N ILE A 23 11.71 -6.47 -3.36
CA ILE A 23 13.05 -5.92 -3.59
C ILE A 23 14.09 -7.03 -3.75
N PHE A 24 14.02 -8.12 -2.98
CA PHE A 24 15.09 -9.13 -2.95
C PHE A 24 14.75 -10.41 -3.70
N ASP A 25 13.50 -10.84 -3.70
CA ASP A 25 12.97 -12.01 -4.40
C ASP A 25 11.97 -11.61 -5.50
N LEU A 26 12.54 -11.17 -6.63
CA LEU A 26 11.78 -10.74 -7.80
C LEU A 26 10.98 -11.88 -8.45
N ALA A 27 11.47 -13.12 -8.36
CA ALA A 27 10.81 -14.27 -8.99
C ALA A 27 9.43 -14.53 -8.36
N THR A 28 9.31 -14.37 -7.04
CA THR A 28 8.04 -14.53 -6.34
C THR A 28 6.96 -13.59 -6.90
N ILE A 29 7.24 -12.29 -7.01
CA ILE A 29 6.24 -11.35 -7.53
C ILE A 29 5.94 -11.60 -9.01
N GLN A 30 6.96 -11.83 -9.84
CA GLN A 30 6.81 -12.09 -11.27
C GLN A 30 5.90 -13.29 -11.55
N ASN A 31 6.08 -14.39 -10.80
CA ASN A 31 5.25 -15.58 -10.91
C ASN A 31 3.79 -15.33 -10.47
N ILE A 32 3.59 -14.55 -9.41
CA ILE A 32 2.25 -14.24 -8.88
C ILE A 32 1.46 -13.37 -9.86
N ILE A 33 2.10 -12.35 -10.45
CA ILE A 33 1.43 -11.40 -11.35
C ILE A 33 1.51 -11.80 -12.83
N GLY A 34 2.26 -12.85 -13.16
CA GLY A 34 2.46 -13.33 -14.52
C GLY A 34 3.28 -12.39 -15.41
N VAL A 35 4.17 -11.57 -14.84
CA VAL A 35 5.02 -10.65 -15.61
C VAL A 35 6.44 -11.21 -15.76
N THR A 36 6.99 -11.15 -16.97
CA THR A 36 8.38 -11.52 -17.24
C THR A 36 9.16 -10.29 -17.69
N SER A 37 10.31 -10.03 -17.07
CA SER A 37 11.20 -8.96 -17.50
C SER A 37 12.05 -9.43 -18.70
N VAL A 38 12.04 -8.67 -19.79
CA VAL A 38 12.84 -8.98 -20.99
C VAL A 38 14.34 -8.69 -20.77
N ASN A 39 14.67 -7.73 -19.90
CA ASN A 39 16.05 -7.36 -19.57
C ASN A 39 16.16 -6.85 -18.13
N ALA A 40 17.39 -6.57 -17.69
CA ALA A 40 17.70 -6.11 -16.34
C ALA A 40 17.01 -4.78 -15.97
N SER A 41 16.74 -3.91 -16.95
CA SER A 41 16.01 -2.65 -16.72
C SER A 41 14.56 -2.95 -16.28
N GLY A 42 13.87 -3.84 -16.99
CA GLY A 42 12.50 -4.24 -16.60
C GLY A 42 12.46 -4.90 -15.22
N SER A 43 13.49 -5.68 -14.86
CA SER A 43 13.60 -6.25 -13.51
C SER A 43 13.80 -5.17 -12.44
N THR A 44 14.58 -4.14 -12.76
CA THR A 44 14.83 -3.01 -11.86
C THR A 44 13.54 -2.22 -11.63
N ASP A 45 12.79 -1.94 -12.68
CA ASP A 45 11.51 -1.23 -12.57
C ASP A 45 10.50 -1.99 -11.71
N VAL A 46 10.38 -3.31 -11.87
CA VAL A 46 9.50 -4.12 -11.01
C VAL A 46 9.93 -4.02 -9.54
N ARG A 47 11.24 -4.05 -9.24
CA ARG A 47 11.74 -3.88 -7.86
C ARG A 47 11.40 -2.50 -7.28
N VAL A 48 11.49 -1.45 -8.07
CA VAL A 48 11.16 -0.09 -7.58
C VAL A 48 9.66 0.07 -7.39
N MET A 49 8.85 -0.35 -8.37
CA MET A 49 7.39 -0.16 -8.36
C MET A 49 6.69 -1.06 -7.33
N TYR A 50 7.06 -2.34 -7.25
CA TYR A 50 6.46 -3.25 -6.28
C TYR A 50 7.21 -3.22 -4.95
N GLY A 51 8.54 -3.20 -4.97
CA GLY A 51 9.33 -3.25 -3.75
C GLY A 51 9.52 -1.89 -3.07
N GLY A 52 10.06 -0.93 -3.80
CA GLY A 52 10.39 0.40 -3.28
C GLY A 52 9.18 1.15 -2.72
N VAL A 53 8.08 1.22 -3.49
CA VAL A 53 6.85 1.91 -3.08
C VAL A 53 6.25 1.29 -1.82
N GLN A 54 6.13 -0.03 -1.76
CA GLN A 54 5.57 -0.73 -0.60
C GLN A 54 6.46 -0.61 0.63
N THR A 55 7.78 -0.73 0.45
CA THR A 55 8.76 -0.50 1.51
C THR A 55 8.63 0.90 2.09
N ALA A 56 8.48 1.93 1.24
CA ALA A 56 8.28 3.30 1.69
C ALA A 56 7.01 3.44 2.56
N MET A 57 5.88 2.84 2.18
CA MET A 57 4.66 2.85 2.98
C MET A 57 4.84 2.16 4.34
N GLY A 58 5.52 1.01 4.36
CA GLY A 58 5.85 0.30 5.58
C GLY A 58 6.75 1.13 6.51
N LEU A 59 7.75 1.82 5.97
CA LEU A 59 8.63 2.71 6.72
C LEU A 59 7.91 3.96 7.24
N MET A 60 6.99 4.54 6.46
CA MET A 60 6.15 5.64 6.92
C MET A 60 5.26 5.21 8.08
N ALA A 61 4.66 4.02 8.00
CA ALA A 61 3.89 3.44 9.10
C ALA A 61 4.77 3.19 10.34
N ALA A 62 5.98 2.66 10.17
CA ALA A 62 6.92 2.41 11.26
C ALA A 62 7.38 3.72 11.91
N ARG A 63 7.62 4.77 11.11
CA ARG A 63 7.96 6.10 11.60
C ARG A 63 6.81 6.71 12.41
N ALA A 64 5.57 6.59 11.92
CA ALA A 64 4.39 7.03 12.65
C ALA A 64 4.11 6.22 13.93
N LEU A 65 4.52 4.94 13.95
CA LEU A 65 4.44 4.09 15.15
C LEU A 65 5.41 4.56 16.23
N TYR A 66 6.62 4.96 15.84
CA TYR A 66 7.66 5.49 16.72
C TYR A 66 7.36 6.92 17.18
N ASP A 67 6.94 7.80 16.25
CA ASP A 67 6.60 9.19 16.52
C ASP A 67 5.25 9.55 15.87
N GLN A 68 4.23 9.62 16.74
CA GLN A 68 2.82 9.76 16.36
C GLN A 68 2.49 11.08 15.65
N ARG A 69 3.39 12.07 15.67
CA ARG A 69 3.22 13.30 14.88
C ARG A 69 3.16 13.05 13.37
N HIS A 70 3.73 11.93 12.91
CA HIS A 70 3.73 11.54 11.49
C HIS A 70 2.49 10.72 11.10
N PHE A 71 1.57 10.46 12.03
CA PHE A 71 0.39 9.63 11.76
C PHE A 71 -0.48 10.21 10.64
N GLU A 72 -0.78 11.51 10.70
CA GLU A 72 -1.58 12.18 9.68
C GLU A 72 -0.90 12.17 8.30
N THR A 73 0.41 12.40 8.25
CA THR A 73 1.20 12.30 7.01
C THR A 73 1.12 10.91 6.40
N PHE A 74 1.26 9.87 7.22
CA PHE A 74 1.09 8.48 6.77
C PHE A 74 -0.33 8.22 6.24
N LEU A 75 -1.37 8.70 6.92
CA LEU A 75 -2.75 8.54 6.48
C LEU A 75 -3.01 9.23 5.13
N HIS A 76 -2.46 10.43 4.90
CA HIS A 76 -2.58 11.09 3.60
C HIS A 76 -1.90 10.28 2.49
N ALA A 77 -0.68 9.80 2.73
CA ALA A 77 0.01 8.95 1.77
C ALA A 77 -0.78 7.66 1.48
N LEU A 78 -1.30 7.00 2.52
CA LEU A 78 -2.06 5.77 2.39
C LEU A 78 -3.40 5.97 1.67
N ALA A 79 -4.09 7.09 1.95
CA ALA A 79 -5.33 7.45 1.29
C ALA A 79 -5.12 7.65 -0.22
N ILE A 80 -4.15 8.49 -0.60
CA ILE A 80 -3.87 8.80 -2.01
C ILE A 80 -3.39 7.56 -2.73
N MET A 81 -2.39 6.86 -2.17
CA MET A 81 -1.82 5.68 -2.81
C MET A 81 -2.84 4.54 -2.92
N GLY A 82 -3.52 4.19 -1.81
CA GLY A 82 -4.50 3.10 -1.82
C GLY A 82 -5.64 3.35 -2.79
N CYS A 83 -6.20 4.57 -2.82
CA CYS A 83 -7.28 4.90 -3.76
C CYS A 83 -6.81 4.92 -5.21
N THR A 84 -5.64 5.49 -5.51
CA THR A 84 -5.14 5.54 -6.90
C THR A 84 -4.74 4.17 -7.41
N MET A 85 -4.13 3.33 -6.58
CA MET A 85 -3.85 1.92 -6.92
C MET A 85 -5.16 1.17 -7.20
N ALA A 86 -6.14 1.24 -6.30
CA ALA A 86 -7.43 0.57 -6.49
C ALA A 86 -8.16 1.03 -7.76
N LEU A 87 -8.13 2.34 -8.06
CA LEU A 87 -8.70 2.89 -9.29
C LEU A 87 -7.98 2.36 -10.52
N SER A 88 -6.65 2.42 -10.54
CA SER A 88 -5.85 1.93 -11.67
C SER A 88 -6.05 0.43 -11.91
N ARG A 89 -6.15 -0.37 -10.84
CA ARG A 89 -6.43 -1.81 -10.93
C ARG A 89 -7.85 -2.10 -11.42
N THR A 90 -8.82 -1.29 -11.00
CA THR A 90 -10.20 -1.39 -11.51
C THR A 90 -10.24 -1.10 -13.01
N ILE A 91 -9.54 -0.06 -13.46
CA ILE A 91 -9.40 0.27 -14.89
C ILE A 91 -8.75 -0.90 -15.63
N GLY A 92 -7.63 -1.44 -15.13
CA GLY A 92 -6.97 -2.60 -15.74
C GLY A 92 -7.89 -3.82 -15.84
N LEU A 93 -8.66 -4.15 -14.78
CA LEU A 93 -9.64 -5.23 -14.82
C LEU A 93 -10.72 -5.04 -15.90
N ILE A 94 -11.12 -3.80 -16.17
CA ILE A 94 -12.10 -3.47 -17.21
C ILE A 94 -11.48 -3.58 -18.61
N LEU A 95 -10.24 -3.12 -18.78
CA LEU A 95 -9.58 -3.04 -20.08
C LEU A 95 -8.93 -4.36 -20.52
N ASP A 96 -8.33 -5.11 -19.60
CA ASP A 96 -7.48 -6.27 -19.89
C ASP A 96 -8.26 -7.60 -19.90
N GLY A 97 -9.52 -7.59 -19.46
CA GLY A 97 -10.49 -8.68 -19.66
C GLY A 97 -10.22 -10.00 -18.91
N SER A 98 -9.15 -10.09 -18.13
CA SER A 98 -8.82 -11.28 -17.32
C SER A 98 -8.40 -10.90 -15.90
N SER A 99 -8.68 -11.78 -14.96
CA SER A 99 -8.37 -11.57 -13.55
C SER A 99 -8.01 -12.89 -12.87
N THR A 100 -7.23 -12.80 -11.80
CA THR A 100 -6.96 -13.93 -10.91
C THR A 100 -7.55 -13.64 -9.53
N PHE A 101 -7.61 -14.66 -8.68
CA PHE A 101 -7.95 -14.46 -7.27
C PHE A 101 -7.03 -13.42 -6.61
N TYR A 102 -5.73 -13.45 -6.96
CA TYR A 102 -4.76 -12.47 -6.47
C TYR A 102 -5.15 -11.04 -6.88
N THR A 103 -5.56 -10.82 -8.13
CA THR A 103 -5.97 -9.48 -8.60
C THR A 103 -7.12 -8.91 -7.77
N TRP A 104 -8.14 -9.72 -7.47
CA TRP A 104 -9.27 -9.29 -6.64
C TRP A 104 -8.90 -9.07 -5.18
N ALA A 105 -8.07 -9.94 -4.60
CA ALA A 105 -7.60 -9.80 -3.23
C ALA A 105 -6.80 -8.51 -3.03
N VAL A 106 -5.91 -8.20 -3.98
CA VAL A 106 -5.12 -6.96 -3.94
C VAL A 106 -6.00 -5.73 -4.18
N LEU A 107 -6.96 -5.77 -5.10
CA LEU A 107 -7.92 -4.68 -5.28
C LEU A 107 -8.68 -4.37 -3.99
N LEU A 108 -9.19 -5.41 -3.33
CA LEU A 108 -9.89 -5.27 -2.05
C LEU A 108 -8.97 -4.65 -0.99
N TYR A 109 -7.72 -5.12 -0.91
CA TYR A 109 -6.73 -4.57 0.00
C TYR A 109 -6.46 -3.08 -0.28
N GLU A 110 -6.13 -2.71 -1.52
CA GLU A 110 -5.84 -1.33 -1.93
C GLU A 110 -7.01 -0.38 -1.61
N ALA A 111 -8.24 -0.80 -1.94
CA ALA A 111 -9.44 -0.04 -1.64
C ALA A 111 -9.66 0.11 -0.13
N SER A 112 -9.52 -0.97 0.64
CA SER A 112 -9.69 -0.96 2.10
C SER A 112 -8.63 -0.10 2.79
N ALA A 113 -7.38 -0.13 2.32
CA ALA A 113 -6.29 0.68 2.82
C ALA A 113 -6.58 2.17 2.61
N GLY A 114 -6.94 2.58 1.39
CA GLY A 114 -7.28 3.96 1.07
C GLY A 114 -8.51 4.47 1.84
N ILE A 115 -9.60 3.70 1.86
CA ILE A 115 -10.84 4.06 2.57
C ILE A 115 -10.59 4.17 4.07
N SER A 116 -9.88 3.20 4.67
CA SER A 116 -9.59 3.24 6.11
C SER A 116 -8.78 4.48 6.49
N ALA A 117 -7.85 4.91 5.64
CA ALA A 117 -7.05 6.11 5.87
C ALA A 117 -7.91 7.39 5.82
N ILE A 118 -8.81 7.50 4.83
CA ILE A 118 -9.76 8.62 4.74
C ILE A 118 -10.67 8.67 5.97
N VAL A 119 -11.16 7.52 6.43
CA VAL A 119 -11.99 7.41 7.62
C VAL A 119 -11.24 7.90 8.85
N TRP A 120 -9.98 7.48 9.02
CA TRP A 120 -9.12 7.97 10.10
C TRP A 120 -8.91 9.49 10.04
N LEU A 121 -8.60 10.05 8.87
CA LEU A 121 -8.43 11.50 8.68
C LEU A 121 -9.69 12.28 9.11
N LYS A 122 -10.88 11.79 8.73
CA LYS A 122 -12.15 12.40 9.15
C LYS A 122 -12.34 12.37 10.68
N PHE A 123 -11.90 11.30 11.35
CA PHE A 123 -11.98 11.21 12.81
C PHE A 123 -10.99 12.14 13.52
N ILE A 124 -9.82 12.41 12.94
CA ILE A 124 -8.82 13.32 13.50
C ILE A 124 -9.26 14.78 13.31
N SER A 125 -9.67 15.16 12.09
CA SER A 125 -10.12 16.53 11.77
C SER A 125 -11.33 16.99 12.61
N ARG A 126 -12.27 16.09 12.92
CA ARG A 126 -13.41 16.43 13.79
C ARG A 126 -13.01 16.82 15.22
N ARG A 127 -11.84 16.38 15.69
CA ARG A 127 -11.36 16.64 17.05
C ARG A 127 -10.57 17.95 17.18
N SER A 128 -9.97 18.46 16.10
CA SER A 128 -9.29 19.77 16.13
C SER A 128 -10.26 20.95 16.12
N VAL A 129 -11.50 20.75 15.66
CA VAL A 129 -12.57 21.78 15.65
C VAL A 129 -13.32 21.86 16.99
N THR A 130 -13.15 20.87 17.86
CA THR A 130 -13.84 20.77 19.16
C THR A 130 -12.94 21.09 20.37
N GLN A 131 -11.72 21.56 20.13
CA GLN A 131 -10.80 22.13 21.13
C GLN A 131 -10.68 23.63 20.92
#